data_AF-A0A358HZ67-F1
#
_entry.id   AF-A0A358HZ67-F1
#
_cell.length_a   1.000
_cell.length_b   1.000
_cell.length_c   1.000
_cell.angle_alpha   90.00
_cell.angle_beta   90.00
_cell.angle_gamma   90.00
#
_symmetry.space_group_name_H-M   'P 1'
#
loop_
_entity.id
_entity.type
_entity.pdbx_description
1 polymer ?
#
loop_
_entity_poly.entity_id
_entity_poly.type
_entity_poly.pdbx_seq_one_letter_code
_entity_poly.pdbx_strand_id
1 'polypeptide(L)'
;GDFLYRLWKPRTQGMVDLVLYLFFFFPGVIALIFSGWKYAARSWGYGEVSVNSPAGVPIFQFKAVIVAAGILLFIQGIAQVMRCIMCIREGYWRNAEDDVQETEELLMKQGVAKSDGS
;
A
#
# COMPACT_ATOMS: atom_id res chain seq x y z
N GLY A 1 1.68 -6.81 -23.98
CA GLY A 1 1.84 -7.13 -22.55
C GLY A 1 0.59 -7.79 -22.00
N ASP A 2 -0.52 -7.04 -21.96
CA ASP A 2 -1.80 -7.47 -21.36
C ASP A 2 -2.35 -8.81 -21.85
N PHE A 3 -2.23 -9.08 -23.16
CA PHE A 3 -2.75 -10.33 -23.73
C PHE A 3 -2.02 -11.56 -23.21
N LEU A 4 -0.68 -11.54 -23.20
CA LEU A 4 0.12 -12.66 -22.70
C LEU A 4 -0.10 -12.88 -21.20
N TYR A 5 -0.25 -11.79 -20.44
CA TYR A 5 -0.55 -11.87 -19.01
C TYR A 5 -1.91 -12.51 -18.76
N ARG A 6 -2.96 -12.12 -19.50
CA ARG A 6 -4.30 -12.69 -19.41
C ARG A 6 -4.38 -14.17 -19.77
N LEU A 7 -3.46 -14.66 -20.60
CA LEU A 7 -3.34 -16.10 -20.92
C LEU A 7 -2.64 -16.91 -19.82
N TRP A 8 -1.95 -16.27 -18.88
CA TRP A 8 -1.25 -16.97 -17.80
C TRP A 8 -2.18 -17.44 -16.71
N LYS A 9 -1.81 -18.55 -16.07
CA LYS A 9 -2.53 -19.05 -14.90
C LYS A 9 -2.49 -17.98 -13.80
N PRO A 10 -3.58 -17.81 -13.02
CA PRO A 10 -3.63 -16.82 -11.94
C PRO A 10 -2.47 -16.94 -10.95
N ARG A 11 -1.99 -18.17 -10.70
CA ARG A 11 -0.79 -18.41 -9.88
C ARG A 11 0.47 -17.76 -10.44
N THR A 12 0.70 -17.85 -11.75
CA THR A 12 1.87 -17.24 -12.40
C THR A 12 1.74 -15.72 -12.41
N GLN A 13 0.53 -15.19 -12.65
CA GLN A 13 0.26 -13.75 -12.52
C GLN A 13 0.56 -13.26 -11.11
N GLY A 14 -0.01 -13.90 -10.08
CA GLY A 14 0.22 -13.55 -8.68
C GLY A 14 1.69 -13.63 -8.27
N MET A 15 2.45 -14.61 -8.78
CA MET A 15 3.90 -14.70 -8.52
C MET A 15 4.68 -13.55 -9.16
N VAL A 16 4.38 -13.21 -10.41
CA VAL A 16 5.05 -12.09 -11.11
C VAL A 16 4.69 -10.77 -10.45
N ASP A 17 3.42 -10.55 -10.10
CA ASP A 17 2.97 -9.38 -9.35
C ASP A 17 3.68 -9.28 -8.00
N LEU A 18 3.77 -10.38 -7.25
CA LEU A 18 4.46 -10.42 -5.96
C LEU A 18 5.95 -10.04 -6.09
N VAL A 19 6.64 -10.55 -7.11
CA VAL A 19 8.04 -10.21 -7.41
C VAL A 19 8.15 -8.73 -7.78
N LEU A 20 7.27 -8.20 -8.62
CA LEU A 20 7.24 -6.78 -8.97
C LEU A 20 7.02 -5.89 -7.74
N TYR A 21 6.11 -6.30 -6.84
CA TYR A 21 5.90 -5.58 -5.59
C TYR A 21 7.17 -5.59 -4.72
N LEU A 22 7.80 -6.75 -4.55
CA LEU A 22 8.96 -6.90 -3.68
C LEU A 22 10.21 -6.17 -4.19
N PHE A 23 10.50 -6.26 -5.49
CA PHE A 23 11.76 -5.79 -6.07
C PHE A 23 11.66 -4.40 -6.73
N PHE A 24 10.47 -3.95 -7.12
CA PHE A 24 10.31 -2.65 -7.77
C PHE A 24 9.43 -1.70 -6.95
N PHE A 25 8.28 -2.16 -6.43
CA PHE A 25 7.37 -1.28 -5.70
C PHE A 25 7.92 -0.87 -4.33
N PHE A 26 8.26 -1.81 -3.44
CA PHE A 26 8.77 -1.43 -2.11
C PHE A 26 10.07 -0.64 -2.18
N PRO A 27 11.08 -1.03 -2.98
CA PRO A 27 12.29 -0.23 -3.15
C PRO A 27 11.98 1.15 -3.71
N GLY A 28 11.04 1.27 -4.65
CA GLY A 28 10.57 2.54 -5.19
C GLY A 28 9.86 3.42 -4.17
N VAL A 29 8.95 2.87 -3.37
CA VAL A 29 8.24 3.58 -2.29
C VAL A 29 9.22 4.03 -1.20
N ILE A 30 10.15 3.16 -0.80
CA ILE A 30 11.21 3.48 0.15
C ILE A 30 12.07 4.62 -0.42
N ALA A 31 12.50 4.54 -1.68
CA ALA A 31 13.26 5.60 -2.34
C ALA A 31 12.47 6.92 -2.42
N LEU A 32 11.16 6.87 -2.67
CA LEU A 32 10.27 8.04 -2.67
C LEU A 32 10.19 8.68 -1.29
N ILE A 33 10.04 7.87 -0.23
CA ILE A 33 10.04 8.35 1.16
C ILE A 33 11.40 8.95 1.51
N PHE A 34 12.51 8.29 1.18
CA PHE A 34 13.87 8.82 1.42
C PHE A 34 14.15 10.11 0.65
N SER A 35 13.72 10.19 -0.61
CA SER A 35 13.84 11.40 -1.42
C SER A 35 13.01 12.54 -0.81
N GLY A 36 11.78 12.24 -0.41
CA GLY A 36 10.91 13.15 0.34
C GLY A 36 11.55 13.61 1.65
N TRP A 37 12.20 12.71 2.39
CA TRP A 37 12.92 13.02 3.63
C TRP A 37 14.17 13.87 3.39
N LYS A 38 14.97 13.60 2.36
CA LYS A 38 16.13 14.44 2.01
C LYS A 38 15.70 15.84 1.57
N TYR A 39 14.61 15.94 0.81
CA TYR A 39 14.02 17.23 0.42
C TYR A 39 13.47 17.98 1.64
N ALA A 40 12.80 17.26 2.54
CA ALA A 40 12.30 17.75 3.82
C ALA A 40 13.40 18.22 4.77
N ALA A 41 14.51 17.50 4.86
CA ALA A 41 15.65 17.81 5.72
C ALA A 41 16.46 18.98 5.18
N ARG A 42 16.66 19.07 3.86
CA ARG A 42 17.26 20.26 3.22
C ARG A 42 16.41 21.51 3.48
N SER A 43 15.08 21.38 3.49
CA SER A 43 14.18 22.48 3.86
C SER A 43 14.20 22.82 5.36
N TRP A 44 14.62 21.91 6.25
CA TRP A 44 14.83 22.19 7.68
C TRP A 44 16.15 22.94 7.92
N GLY A 45 17.17 22.67 7.09
CA GLY A 45 18.42 23.45 7.08
C GLY A 45 18.25 24.91 6.60
N TYR A 46 17.16 25.20 5.87
CA TYR A 46 16.74 26.57 5.53
C TYR A 46 15.73 27.16 6.54
N GLY A 47 15.33 26.41 7.57
CA GLY A 47 14.30 26.78 8.54
C GLY A 47 14.73 27.76 9.63
N GLU A 48 15.98 28.25 9.60
CA GLU A 48 16.41 29.43 10.36
C GLU A 48 16.39 30.74 9.51
N VAL A 49 16.01 30.70 8.23
CA VAL A 49 15.94 31.92 7.39
C VAL A 49 14.92 31.68 6.27
N SER A 50 13.73 32.25 6.20
CA SER A 50 13.28 33.62 6.50
C SER A 50 11.77 33.63 6.19
N VAL A 51 10.88 34.03 7.09
CA VAL A 51 10.18 35.34 7.17
C VAL A 51 9.85 36.09 5.86
N ASN A 52 10.23 35.70 4.64
CA ASN A 52 9.99 36.55 3.46
C ASN A 52 9.78 35.82 2.12
N SER A 53 8.54 35.41 1.83
CA SER A 53 8.02 35.45 0.46
C SER A 53 6.48 35.53 0.44
N PRO A 54 5.86 36.64 0.00
CA PRO A 54 4.40 36.84 -0.04
C PRO A 54 3.67 36.13 -1.19
N ALA A 55 4.31 35.22 -1.91
CA ALA A 55 3.75 34.56 -3.10
C ALA A 55 3.32 33.10 -2.81
N GLY A 56 2.21 32.96 -2.08
CA GLY A 56 1.08 32.06 -2.39
C GLY A 56 1.24 30.55 -2.67
N VAL A 57 2.42 29.93 -2.64
CA VAL A 57 2.53 28.45 -2.78
C VAL A 57 3.31 27.88 -1.58
N PRO A 58 2.62 27.47 -0.51
CA PRO A 58 3.27 26.97 0.70
C PRO A 58 3.98 25.64 0.42
N ILE A 59 5.32 25.69 0.41
CA ILE A 59 6.25 24.58 0.24
C ILE A 59 6.03 23.48 1.32
N PHE A 60 5.41 23.83 2.45
CA PHE A 60 5.05 22.91 3.53
C PHE A 60 3.97 21.88 3.13
N GLN A 61 3.04 22.24 2.24
CA GLN A 61 1.97 21.34 1.78
C GLN A 61 2.52 20.17 0.98
N PHE A 62 3.48 20.43 0.09
CA PHE A 62 4.16 19.38 -0.66
C PHE A 62 4.86 18.35 0.25
N LYS A 63 5.42 18.81 1.37
CA LYS A 63 6.09 17.94 2.35
C LYS A 63 5.11 17.02 3.08
N ALA A 64 3.95 17.52 3.48
CA ALA A 64 2.90 16.71 4.11
C ALA A 64 2.27 15.72 3.12
N VAL A 65 2.02 16.14 1.88
CA VAL A 65 1.43 15.30 0.83
C VAL A 65 2.37 14.15 0.45
N ILE A 66 3.68 14.37 0.34
CA ILE A 66 4.65 13.31 0.02
C ILE A 66 4.70 12.26 1.14
N VAL A 67 4.68 12.68 2.40
CA VAL A 67 4.67 11.75 3.54
C VAL A 67 3.36 10.98 3.61
N ALA A 68 2.22 11.66 3.47
CA ALA A 68 0.91 11.02 3.46
C ALA A 68 0.78 10.02 2.29
N ALA A 69 1.20 10.41 1.08
CA ALA A 69 1.22 9.53 -0.08
C ALA A 69 2.14 8.31 0.13
N GLY A 70 3.32 8.50 0.72
CA GLY A 70 4.23 7.40 1.05
C GLY A 70 3.62 6.38 2.02
N ILE A 71 2.95 6.86 3.08
CA ILE A 71 2.26 6.00 4.04
C ILE A 71 1.09 5.25 3.38
N LEU A 72 0.25 5.97 2.62
CA LEU A 72 -0.88 5.38 1.92
C LEU A 72 -0.45 4.32 0.90
N LEU A 73 0.59 4.60 0.11
CA LEU A 73 1.17 3.65 -0.84
C LEU A 73 1.74 2.42 -0.15
N PHE A 74 2.36 2.59 1.02
CA PHE A 74 2.88 1.46 1.79
C PHE A 74 1.77 0.54 2.28
N ILE A 75 0.70 1.09 2.86
CA ILE A 75 -0.47 0.34 3.31
C ILE A 75 -1.11 -0.39 2.12
N GLN A 76 -1.28 0.31 1.00
CA GLN A 76 -1.86 -0.26 -0.21
C GLN A 76 -0.99 -1.38 -0.80
N GLY A 77 0.33 -1.23 -0.77
CA GLY A 77 1.27 -2.25 -1.21
C GLY A 77 1.20 -3.53 -0.39
N ILE A 78 1.08 -3.43 0.93
CA ILE A 78 0.86 -4.60 1.80
C ILE A 78 -0.44 -5.32 1.44
N ALA A 79 -1.53 -4.57 1.26
CA ALA A 79 -2.82 -5.14 0.87
C ALA A 79 -2.74 -5.87 -0.49
N GLN A 80 -1.95 -5.36 -1.45
CA GLN A 80 -1.77 -6.02 -2.73
C GLN A 80 -0.91 -7.29 -2.61
N VAL A 81 0.14 -7.28 -1.79
CA VAL A 81 0.97 -8.47 -1.53
C VAL A 81 0.13 -9.61 -0.96
N MET A 82 -0.73 -9.33 0.02
CA MET A 82 -1.62 -10.35 0.59
C MET A 82 -2.56 -10.95 -0.46
N ARG A 83 -3.17 -10.11 -1.30
CA ARG A 83 -4.02 -10.57 -2.42
C ARG A 83 -3.25 -11.45 -3.41
N CYS A 84 -1.99 -11.10 -3.72
CA CYS A 84 -1.14 -11.94 -4.57
C CYS A 84 -0.86 -13.31 -3.93
N ILE A 85 -0.54 -13.34 -2.63
CA ILE A 85 -0.29 -14.59 -1.89
C ILE A 85 -1.55 -15.47 -1.89
N MET A 86 -2.73 -14.89 -1.63
CA MET A 86 -4.00 -15.62 -1.69
C MET A 86 -4.27 -16.16 -3.09
N CYS A 87 -4.04 -15.36 -4.13
CA CYS A 87 -4.19 -15.79 -5.52
C CYS A 87 -3.27 -16.96 -5.88
N ILE A 88 -2.02 -16.95 -5.42
CA ILE A 88 -1.08 -18.06 -5.63
C ILE A 88 -1.58 -19.34 -4.94
N ARG A 89 -2.12 -19.22 -3.73
CA ARG A 89 -2.63 -20.37 -2.96
C ARG A 89 -3.89 -20.96 -3.59
N GLU A 90 -4.91 -20.14 -3.79
CA GLU A 90 -6.25 -20.55 -4.22
C GLU A 90 -6.34 -20.78 -5.73
N GLY A 91 -5.46 -20.14 -6.51
CA GLY A 91 -5.41 -20.29 -7.95
C GLY A 91 -6.42 -19.44 -8.71
N TYR A 92 -7.05 -18.47 -8.07
CA TYR A 92 -7.91 -17.44 -8.67
C TYR A 92 -7.78 -16.12 -7.90
N TRP A 93 -8.25 -15.00 -8.47
CA TRP A 93 -8.25 -13.70 -7.80
C TRP A 93 -9.54 -13.52 -6.97
N ARG A 94 -9.43 -13.37 -5.64
CA ARG A 94 -10.57 -13.02 -4.76
C ARG A 94 -10.97 -11.57 -4.98
N ASN A 95 -12.27 -11.29 -5.10
CA ASN A 95 -12.77 -9.93 -5.01
C ASN A 95 -12.75 -9.48 -3.55
N ALA A 96 -12.53 -8.18 -3.32
CA ALA A 96 -12.43 -7.64 -1.96
C ALA A 96 -13.75 -7.75 -1.17
N GLU A 97 -14.89 -7.74 -1.86
CA GLU A 97 -16.22 -7.87 -1.25
C GLU A 97 -16.42 -9.27 -0.63
N ASP A 98 -16.01 -10.32 -1.35
CA ASP A 98 -16.14 -11.71 -0.89
C ASP A 98 -15.30 -11.98 0.38
N ASP A 99 -14.13 -11.34 0.50
CA ASP A 99 -13.21 -11.53 1.65
C ASP A 99 -13.73 -10.91 2.95
N VAL A 100 -14.34 -9.73 2.85
CA VAL A 100 -14.94 -9.03 4.00
C VAL A 100 -16.12 -9.82 4.51
N GLN A 101 -17.00 -10.28 3.61
CA GLN A 101 -18.16 -11.09 3.96
C GLN A 101 -17.75 -12.39 4.67
N GLU A 102 -16.78 -13.14 4.12
CA GLU A 102 -16.30 -14.38 4.74
C GLU A 102 -15.72 -14.12 6.15
N THR A 103 -14.95 -13.04 6.30
CA THR A 103 -14.35 -12.67 7.59
C THR A 103 -15.42 -12.28 8.61
N GLU A 104 -16.41 -11.48 8.22
CA GLU A 104 -17.54 -11.09 9.08
C GLU A 104 -18.36 -12.31 9.51
N GLU A 105 -18.64 -13.23 8.60
CA GLU A 105 -19.35 -14.48 8.92
C GLU A 105 -18.57 -15.36 9.90
N LEU A 106 -17.25 -15.50 9.74
CA LEU A 106 -16.39 -16.26 10.64
C LEU A 106 -16.33 -15.63 12.04
N LEU A 107 -16.24 -14.31 12.12
CA LEU A 107 -16.25 -13.57 13.38
C LEU A 107 -17.61 -13.68 14.08
N MET A 108 -18.72 -13.64 13.34
CA MET A 108 -20.07 -13.87 13.87
C MET A 108 -20.22 -15.29 14.44
N LYS A 109 -19.76 -16.32 13.73
CA LYS A 109 -19.79 -17.71 14.21
C LYS A 109 -18.94 -17.90 15.46
N GLN A 110 -17.76 -17.29 15.53
CA GLN A 110 -16.90 -17.34 16.73
C GLN A 110 -17.48 -16.54 17.90
N GLY A 111 -18.08 -15.39 17.64
CA GLY A 111 -18.74 -14.56 18.65
C GLY A 111 -19.94 -15.28 19.29
N VAL A 112 -20.78 -15.92 18.48
CA VAL A 112 -21.92 -16.74 18.93
C VAL A 112 -21.46 -17.98 19.70
N ALA A 113 -20.43 -18.69 19.22
CA ALA A 113 -19.88 -19.84 19.94
C ALA A 113 -19.28 -19.47 21.31
N LYS A 114 -18.85 -18.21 21.49
CA LYS A 114 -18.30 -17.71 22.76
C LYS A 114 -19.37 -17.20 23.73
N SER A 115 -20.57 -16.84 23.26
CA SER A 115 -21.70 -16.43 24.11
C SER A 115 -22.52 -17.58 24.67
N ASP A 116 -22.56 -18.73 23.99
CA ASP A 116 -23.33 -19.91 24.42
C ASP A 116 -22.55 -20.84 25.40
N GLY A 117 -21.31 -20.47 25.73
CA GLY A 117 -20.41 -21.24 26.61
C GLY A 117 -20.18 -20.64 28.01
N SER A 118 -20.97 -19.66 28.44
CA SER A 118 -20.90 -19.04 29.79
C SER A 118 -22.19 -19.20 30.59
#